data_AF-A0A485LP93-F1
#
_entry.id   AF-A0A485LP93-F1
#
_cell.length_a   1.000
_cell.length_b   1.000
_cell.length_c   1.000
_cell.angle_alpha   90.00
_cell.angle_beta   90.00
_cell.angle_gamma   90.00
#
_symmetry.space_group_name_H-M   'P 1'
#
loop_
_entity.id
_entity.type
_entity.pdbx_description
1 polymer ?
#
loop_
_entity_poly.entity_id
_entity_poly.type
_entity_poly.pdbx_seq_one_letter_code
_entity_poly.pdbx_strand_id
1 'polypeptide(L)'
;MERPVWFALVDGQGKGKAYNGTTAIKVKIKSTSDIDDFREAVKDKFDRQGDDLKGIVSSKLHVFKNRDTFVNNIQLGGGEMIEHYGELWDDPLLVVVSSSSLSSDDTFFKKIEETVERMFKKQKKRECIAFSGISTSKLNKVTKGLRIIVVSGNEPKLPKANLVRAFDWDPNRREDEQVAEYLLYLHCQLDATLKQMGLCLLDATQHPAVLAIEDDRFEFDLNCTADVLILDDLGDNMAKNVRHLNGLRLVMELKKDLTTEYSKKENQALVELIAANVRAPDLSPVVVLTDLDKKMRAEETNQCIQIHPLDPINKQPQDA
;
A
#
# COMPACT_ATOMS: atom_id res chain seq x y z
N MET A 1 -7.29 -36.68 21.85
CA MET A 1 -7.74 -35.89 23.02
C MET A 1 -8.92 -35.04 22.58
N GLU A 2 -9.95 -34.87 23.41
CA GLU A 2 -11.04 -33.94 23.12
C GLU A 2 -10.70 -32.55 23.65
N ARG A 3 -11.07 -31.51 22.91
CA ARG A 3 -10.88 -30.11 23.32
C ARG A 3 -12.20 -29.33 23.22
N PRO A 4 -12.43 -28.36 24.12
CA PRO A 4 -13.53 -27.43 23.96
C PRO A 4 -13.24 -26.46 22.81
N VAL A 5 -14.28 -26.16 22.02
CA VAL A 5 -14.25 -25.13 20.97
C VAL A 5 -15.44 -24.21 21.15
N TRP A 6 -15.16 -22.93 21.37
CA TRP A 6 -16.13 -21.86 21.53
C TRP A 6 -16.57 -21.32 20.18
N PHE A 7 -17.87 -21.08 20.05
CA PHE A 7 -18.48 -20.53 18.85
C PHE A 7 -19.74 -19.72 19.17
N ALA A 8 -20.13 -18.82 18.29
CA ALA A 8 -21.36 -18.05 18.36
C ALA A 8 -22.17 -18.21 17.06
N LEU A 9 -23.49 -18.41 17.19
CA LEU A 9 -24.38 -18.35 16.04
C LEU A 9 -24.66 -16.89 15.69
N VAL A 10 -24.53 -16.56 14.41
CA VAL A 10 -24.80 -15.22 13.90
C VAL A 10 -25.77 -15.25 12.71
N ASP A 11 -26.56 -14.20 12.58
CA ASP A 11 -27.40 -14.01 11.39
C ASP A 11 -26.54 -13.67 10.16
N GLY A 12 -27.00 -14.13 8.99
CA GLY A 12 -26.38 -13.77 7.71
C GLY A 12 -26.58 -12.29 7.32
N GLN A 13 -27.27 -11.49 8.15
CA GLN A 13 -27.63 -10.11 7.85
C GLN A 13 -26.51 -9.12 8.22
N GLY A 14 -25.33 -9.29 7.61
CA GLY A 14 -24.31 -8.26 7.37
C GLY A 14 -23.70 -7.54 8.58
N LYS A 15 -24.12 -7.80 9.81
CA LYS A 15 -23.59 -7.18 11.03
C LYS A 15 -23.16 -8.20 12.10
N GLY A 16 -23.30 -9.50 11.81
CA GLY A 16 -22.95 -10.58 12.74
C GLY A 16 -23.72 -10.47 14.04
N LYS A 17 -25.00 -10.12 13.97
CA LYS A 17 -25.83 -10.08 15.19
C LYS A 17 -26.03 -11.51 15.66
N ALA A 18 -26.09 -11.68 16.98
CA ALA A 18 -26.42 -12.96 17.59
C ALA A 18 -27.70 -13.53 16.98
N TYR A 19 -27.60 -14.72 16.39
CA TYR A 19 -28.75 -15.43 15.85
C TYR A 19 -29.69 -15.80 16.99
N ASN A 20 -30.96 -15.43 16.93
CA ASN A 20 -31.95 -15.66 17.99
C ASN A 20 -31.49 -15.23 19.41
N GLY A 21 -30.58 -14.26 19.53
CA GLY A 21 -30.05 -13.82 20.83
C GLY A 21 -29.09 -14.81 21.51
N THR A 22 -28.57 -15.80 20.78
CA THR A 22 -27.58 -16.75 21.31
C THR A 22 -26.26 -16.09 21.68
N THR A 23 -25.65 -16.53 22.77
CA THR A 23 -24.31 -16.12 23.19
C THR A 23 -23.25 -17.14 22.74
N ALA A 24 -21.97 -16.82 22.95
CA ALA A 24 -20.90 -17.78 22.70
C ALA A 24 -21.06 -19.01 23.59
N ILE A 25 -21.05 -20.19 22.97
CA ILE A 25 -21.21 -21.50 23.60
C ILE A 25 -20.11 -22.43 23.10
N LYS A 26 -19.95 -23.61 23.72
CA LYS A 26 -18.90 -24.57 23.34
C LYS A 26 -19.41 -25.95 22.96
N VAL A 27 -18.74 -26.57 22.01
CA VAL A 27 -18.78 -28.00 21.71
C VAL A 27 -17.48 -28.67 22.15
N LYS A 28 -17.50 -29.98 22.36
CA LYS A 28 -16.28 -30.79 22.53
C LYS A 28 -16.07 -31.58 21.25
N ILE A 29 -14.89 -31.45 20.66
CA ILE A 29 -14.50 -32.16 19.45
C ILE A 29 -13.09 -32.74 19.62
N LYS A 30 -12.67 -33.65 18.72
CA LYS A 30 -11.30 -34.18 18.78
C LYS A 30 -10.32 -33.11 18.33
N SER A 31 -9.10 -33.11 18.88
CA SER A 31 -8.04 -32.19 18.45
C SER A 31 -7.64 -32.35 16.97
N THR A 32 -8.01 -33.46 16.34
CA THR A 32 -7.76 -33.75 14.92
C THR A 32 -8.97 -33.48 14.02
N SER A 33 -10.02 -32.86 14.55
CA SER A 33 -11.24 -32.60 13.79
C SER A 33 -11.07 -31.43 12.81
N ASP A 34 -11.69 -31.59 11.66
CA ASP A 34 -11.85 -30.56 10.64
C ASP A 34 -13.15 -29.79 10.82
N ILE A 35 -13.40 -28.82 9.94
CA ILE A 35 -14.57 -27.93 10.04
C ILE A 35 -15.88 -28.68 9.78
N ASP A 36 -15.89 -29.75 9.00
CA ASP A 36 -17.07 -30.58 8.80
C ASP A 36 -17.44 -31.34 10.08
N ASP A 37 -16.47 -31.96 10.76
CA ASP A 37 -16.66 -32.55 12.10
C ASP A 37 -17.25 -31.52 13.09
N PHE A 38 -16.78 -30.27 13.05
CA PHE A 38 -17.30 -29.21 13.89
C PHE A 38 -18.71 -28.76 13.52
N ARG A 39 -19.03 -28.62 12.23
CA ARG A 39 -20.40 -28.32 11.77
C ARG A 39 -21.38 -29.37 12.25
N GLU A 40 -21.00 -30.65 12.19
CA GLU A 40 -21.79 -31.74 12.72
C GLU A 40 -21.95 -31.65 14.24
N ALA A 41 -20.87 -31.38 14.99
CA ALA A 41 -20.93 -31.21 16.43
C ALA A 41 -21.81 -30.03 16.87
N VAL A 42 -21.76 -28.91 16.14
CA VAL A 42 -22.64 -27.75 16.37
C VAL A 42 -24.10 -28.15 16.12
N LYS A 43 -24.38 -28.79 14.98
CA LYS A 43 -25.74 -29.22 14.64
C LYS A 43 -26.32 -30.19 15.66
N ASP A 44 -25.54 -31.21 16.03
CA ASP A 44 -25.91 -32.22 17.03
C ASP A 44 -26.16 -31.60 18.42
N LYS A 45 -25.39 -30.57 18.80
CA LYS A 45 -25.63 -29.83 20.03
C LYS A 45 -27.00 -29.14 20.01
N PHE A 46 -27.34 -28.43 18.94
CA PHE A 46 -28.63 -27.73 18.85
C PHE A 46 -29.80 -28.70 18.71
N ASP A 47 -29.67 -29.78 17.95
CA ASP A 47 -30.73 -30.81 17.85
C ASP A 47 -31.10 -31.43 19.20
N ARG A 48 -30.16 -31.50 20.14
CA ARG A 48 -30.39 -32.01 21.49
C ARG A 48 -30.91 -30.96 22.47
N GLN A 49 -30.65 -29.68 22.23
CA GLN A 49 -30.83 -28.60 23.22
C GLN A 49 -31.89 -27.56 22.82
N GLY A 50 -32.33 -27.51 21.56
CA GLY A 50 -33.30 -26.53 21.08
C GLY A 50 -33.73 -26.74 19.63
N ASP A 51 -34.49 -25.77 19.10
CA ASP A 51 -35.01 -25.79 17.72
C ASP A 51 -34.31 -24.74 16.81
N ASP A 52 -33.25 -24.08 17.29
CA ASP A 52 -32.63 -22.94 16.59
C ASP A 52 -32.05 -23.30 15.21
N LEU A 53 -31.58 -24.53 15.01
CA LEU A 53 -31.06 -25.02 13.71
C LEU A 53 -32.01 -25.98 13.00
N LYS A 54 -33.29 -26.01 13.39
CA LYS A 54 -34.27 -26.95 12.84
C LYS A 54 -34.47 -26.73 11.33
N GLY A 55 -34.31 -27.79 10.56
CA GLY A 55 -34.42 -27.76 9.09
C GLY A 55 -33.17 -27.26 8.36
N ILE A 56 -32.10 -26.89 9.08
CA ILE A 56 -30.83 -26.45 8.49
C ILE A 56 -29.84 -27.61 8.58
N VAL A 57 -29.30 -28.07 7.46
CA VAL A 57 -28.27 -29.12 7.45
C VAL A 57 -26.91 -28.55 7.84
N SER A 58 -26.05 -29.35 8.47
CA SER A 58 -24.71 -28.94 8.94
C SER A 58 -23.86 -28.33 7.83
N SER A 59 -23.96 -28.84 6.59
CA SER A 59 -23.24 -28.31 5.42
C SER A 59 -23.66 -26.90 4.98
N LYS A 60 -24.82 -26.40 5.46
CA LYS A 60 -25.28 -25.02 5.23
C LYS A 60 -24.79 -24.03 6.30
N LEU A 61 -24.04 -24.51 7.29
CA LEU A 61 -23.42 -23.66 8.31
C LEU A 61 -22.09 -23.11 7.78
N HIS A 62 -22.03 -21.80 7.56
CA HIS A 62 -20.79 -21.14 7.18
C HIS A 62 -19.98 -20.81 8.44
N VAL A 63 -18.68 -21.13 8.44
CA VAL A 63 -17.83 -21.01 9.62
C VAL A 63 -16.69 -20.04 9.33
N PHE A 64 -16.46 -19.11 10.25
CA PHE A 64 -15.42 -18.10 10.20
C PHE A 64 -14.57 -18.19 11.47
N LYS A 65 -13.27 -17.94 11.33
CA LYS A 65 -12.31 -18.04 12.45
C LYS A 65 -12.67 -17.11 13.60
N ASN A 66 -13.06 -15.90 13.25
CA ASN A 66 -13.38 -14.81 14.16
C ASN A 66 -14.19 -13.71 13.44
N ARG A 67 -14.47 -12.62 14.14
CA ARG A 67 -15.21 -11.47 13.61
C ARG A 67 -14.56 -10.83 12.39
N ASP A 68 -13.24 -10.70 12.36
CA ASP A 68 -12.53 -10.04 11.25
C ASP A 68 -12.63 -10.88 9.97
N THR A 69 -12.47 -12.20 10.08
CA THR A 69 -12.66 -13.10 8.93
C THR A 69 -14.11 -13.12 8.44
N PHE A 70 -15.09 -12.98 9.33
CA PHE A 70 -16.49 -12.83 8.96
C PHE A 70 -16.77 -11.52 8.22
N VAL A 71 -16.25 -10.38 8.71
CA VAL A 71 -16.40 -9.07 8.05
C VAL A 71 -15.74 -9.05 6.67
N ASN A 72 -14.60 -9.72 6.52
CA ASN A 72 -13.85 -9.81 5.27
C ASN A 72 -14.29 -10.99 4.36
N ASN A 73 -15.34 -11.72 4.74
CA ASN A 73 -15.87 -12.90 4.02
C ASN A 73 -14.83 -14.00 3.72
N ILE A 74 -13.91 -14.23 4.65
CA ILE A 74 -12.89 -15.31 4.58
C ILE A 74 -13.43 -16.53 5.34
N GLN A 75 -14.15 -17.39 4.62
CA GLN A 75 -14.76 -18.61 5.19
C GLN A 75 -13.75 -19.75 5.31
N LEU A 76 -13.90 -20.56 6.36
CA LEU A 76 -13.24 -21.85 6.49
C LEU A 76 -13.91 -22.94 5.62
N GLY A 77 -13.11 -23.61 4.78
CA GLY A 77 -13.50 -24.80 4.04
C GLY A 77 -13.78 -26.00 4.95
N GLY A 78 -14.62 -26.93 4.51
CA GLY A 78 -15.03 -28.10 5.31
C GLY A 78 -13.89 -29.02 5.73
N GLY A 79 -12.94 -29.28 4.82
CA GLY A 79 -11.75 -30.10 5.10
C GLY A 79 -10.58 -29.34 5.73
N GLU A 80 -10.76 -28.07 6.12
CA GLU A 80 -9.73 -27.34 6.84
C GLU A 80 -9.66 -27.79 8.30
N MET A 81 -8.46 -27.92 8.84
CA MET A 81 -8.25 -28.25 10.25
C MET A 81 -8.66 -27.05 11.13
N ILE A 82 -9.31 -27.33 12.26
CA ILE A 82 -9.73 -26.29 13.20
C ILE A 82 -8.54 -25.68 13.97
N GLU A 83 -7.41 -26.39 14.01
CA GLU A 83 -6.18 -25.94 14.67
C GLU A 83 -6.48 -25.43 16.10
N HIS A 84 -6.15 -24.17 16.37
CA HIS A 84 -6.30 -23.47 17.66
C HIS A 84 -7.51 -22.52 17.71
N TYR A 85 -8.40 -22.52 16.71
CA TYR A 85 -9.54 -21.60 16.69
C TYR A 85 -10.55 -21.94 17.79
N GLY A 86 -11.18 -20.91 18.37
CA GLY A 86 -12.18 -21.05 19.43
C GLY A 86 -11.67 -21.64 20.74
N GLU A 87 -10.37 -21.52 21.06
CA GLU A 87 -9.84 -21.94 22.37
C GLU A 87 -10.37 -21.06 23.52
N LEU A 88 -10.67 -19.79 23.23
CA LEU A 88 -11.13 -18.80 24.18
C LEU A 88 -12.57 -18.38 23.90
N TRP A 89 -13.28 -17.97 24.96
CA TRP A 89 -14.69 -17.59 24.87
C TRP A 89 -14.90 -16.18 24.30
N ASP A 90 -13.88 -15.32 24.39
CA ASP A 90 -13.83 -13.95 23.88
C ASP A 90 -13.30 -13.85 22.43
N ASP A 91 -12.80 -14.95 21.88
CA ASP A 91 -12.50 -15.14 20.45
C ASP A 91 -13.15 -16.42 19.89
N PRO A 92 -14.50 -16.48 19.85
CA PRO A 92 -15.22 -17.66 19.36
C PRO A 92 -15.23 -17.72 17.82
N LEU A 93 -15.33 -18.94 17.27
CA LEU A 93 -15.69 -19.13 15.87
C LEU A 93 -17.09 -18.55 15.60
N LEU A 94 -17.30 -17.96 14.42
CA LEU A 94 -18.62 -17.47 14.03
C LEU A 94 -19.27 -18.45 13.07
N VAL A 95 -20.48 -18.88 13.40
CA VAL A 95 -21.27 -19.83 12.62
C VAL A 95 -22.51 -19.12 12.09
N VAL A 96 -22.57 -18.91 10.78
CA VAL A 96 -23.67 -18.17 10.14
C VAL A 96 -24.81 -19.12 9.82
N VAL A 97 -26.01 -18.72 10.23
CA VAL A 97 -27.25 -19.46 10.02
C VAL A 97 -28.11 -18.74 8.99
N SER A 98 -28.27 -19.35 7.82
CA SER A 98 -29.09 -18.82 6.73
C SER A 98 -30.56 -19.20 6.91
N SER A 99 -31.37 -18.33 7.52
CA SER A 99 -32.82 -18.51 7.64
C SER A 99 -33.51 -18.25 6.29
N SER A 100 -33.89 -19.29 5.57
CA SER A 100 -34.40 -19.22 4.19
C SER A 100 -35.87 -18.77 4.10
N SER A 101 -36.15 -17.73 3.32
CA SER A 101 -37.40 -17.61 2.55
C SER A 101 -37.27 -16.60 1.39
N LEU A 102 -36.56 -16.91 0.30
CA LEU A 102 -36.69 -16.14 -0.94
C LEU A 102 -36.63 -17.06 -2.17
N SER A 103 -37.80 -17.47 -2.62
CA SER A 103 -38.07 -18.01 -3.97
C SER A 103 -37.89 -16.96 -5.09
N SER A 104 -36.88 -16.09 -4.99
CA SER A 104 -36.49 -15.09 -6.00
C SER A 104 -34.96 -14.95 -6.05
N ASP A 105 -34.26 -16.00 -5.63
CA ASP A 105 -32.84 -15.92 -5.29
C ASP A 105 -31.93 -15.77 -6.51
N ASP A 106 -32.29 -16.23 -7.71
CA ASP A 106 -31.49 -15.92 -8.89
C ASP A 106 -31.51 -14.41 -9.21
N THR A 107 -32.59 -13.69 -8.90
CA THR A 107 -32.62 -12.23 -9.12
C THR A 107 -32.06 -11.44 -7.94
N PHE A 108 -32.09 -11.97 -6.72
CA PHE A 108 -31.49 -11.34 -5.55
C PHE A 108 -29.98 -11.57 -5.53
N PHE A 109 -29.51 -12.80 -5.75
CA PHE A 109 -28.10 -13.10 -5.94
C PHE A 109 -27.55 -12.45 -7.21
N LYS A 110 -28.28 -12.40 -8.33
CA LYS A 110 -27.84 -11.62 -9.50
C LYS A 110 -27.88 -10.12 -9.27
N LYS A 111 -28.83 -9.57 -8.50
CA LYS A 111 -28.76 -8.15 -8.08
C LYS A 111 -27.65 -7.90 -7.09
N ILE A 112 -27.32 -8.85 -6.21
CA ILE A 112 -26.20 -8.75 -5.28
C ILE A 112 -24.91 -8.90 -6.05
N GLU A 113 -24.76 -9.85 -6.97
CA GLU A 113 -23.61 -10.06 -7.84
C GLU A 113 -23.45 -8.90 -8.81
N GLU A 114 -24.51 -8.39 -9.43
CA GLU A 114 -24.47 -7.13 -10.18
C GLU A 114 -24.23 -5.93 -9.26
N THR A 115 -24.62 -5.97 -7.98
CA THR A 115 -24.30 -4.90 -7.01
C THR A 115 -22.89 -5.04 -6.46
N VAL A 116 -22.33 -6.24 -6.39
CA VAL A 116 -21.03 -6.62 -5.89
C VAL A 116 -20.03 -6.43 -7.03
N GLU A 117 -20.27 -6.87 -8.25
CA GLU A 117 -19.57 -6.41 -9.45
C GLU A 117 -19.69 -4.90 -9.62
N ARG A 118 -20.85 -4.29 -9.39
CA ARG A 118 -20.97 -2.83 -9.39
C ARG A 118 -20.31 -2.21 -8.16
N MET A 119 -20.05 -2.91 -7.04
CA MET A 119 -19.34 -2.44 -5.83
C MET A 119 -17.86 -2.86 -5.82
N PHE A 120 -17.41 -3.72 -6.72
CA PHE A 120 -16.02 -4.02 -7.04
C PHE A 120 -15.58 -3.14 -8.21
N LYS A 121 -16.50 -2.81 -9.13
CA LYS A 121 -16.37 -1.72 -10.11
C LYS A 121 -16.65 -0.33 -9.48
N LYS A 122 -17.36 -0.23 -8.33
CA LYS A 122 -17.59 1.01 -7.52
C LYS A 122 -16.89 1.02 -6.15
N GLN A 123 -16.16 -0.02 -5.76
CA GLN A 123 -14.89 0.22 -5.06
C GLN A 123 -14.19 1.03 -6.12
N LYS A 124 -14.24 2.36 -5.94
CA LYS A 124 -13.72 3.32 -6.90
C LYS A 124 -12.45 2.68 -7.37
N LYS A 125 -12.31 2.40 -8.67
CA LYS A 125 -10.99 2.25 -9.27
C LYS A 125 -10.21 3.39 -8.64
N ARG A 126 -9.34 3.07 -7.67
CA ARG A 126 -8.79 4.09 -6.75
C ARG A 126 -8.24 5.14 -7.68
N GLU A 127 -8.62 6.39 -7.44
CA GLU A 127 -8.25 7.45 -8.38
C GLU A 127 -6.72 7.37 -8.49
N CYS A 128 -6.21 7.04 -9.67
CA CYS A 128 -4.79 6.89 -9.87
C CYS A 128 -4.28 8.26 -10.27
N ILE A 129 -3.65 8.93 -9.32
CA ILE A 129 -3.24 10.32 -9.49
C ILE A 129 -1.79 10.31 -9.92
N ALA A 130 -1.54 10.77 -11.15
CA ALA A 130 -0.19 11.10 -11.59
C ALA A 130 0.33 12.27 -10.75
N PHE A 131 1.63 12.28 -10.46
CA PHE A 131 2.27 13.35 -9.68
C PHE A 131 2.12 14.74 -10.29
N SER A 132 2.16 14.83 -11.61
CA SER A 132 1.86 16.08 -12.32
C SER A 132 0.44 16.62 -12.09
N GLY A 133 -0.47 15.78 -11.58
CA GLY A 133 -1.85 16.12 -11.21
C GLY A 133 -2.10 16.26 -9.71
N ILE A 134 -1.07 16.21 -8.85
CA ILE A 134 -1.23 16.36 -7.40
C ILE A 134 -1.61 17.81 -7.05
N SER A 135 -2.73 18.01 -6.37
CA SER A 135 -3.12 19.31 -5.81
C SER A 135 -2.51 19.50 -4.41
N THR A 136 -2.36 20.75 -3.97
CA THR A 136 -1.94 21.06 -2.58
C THR A 136 -2.83 20.39 -1.54
N SER A 137 -4.15 20.29 -1.79
CA SER A 137 -5.08 19.61 -0.89
C SER A 137 -4.85 18.11 -0.81
N LYS A 138 -4.54 17.45 -1.94
CA LYS A 138 -4.18 16.03 -1.99
C LYS A 138 -2.82 15.78 -1.35
N LEU A 139 -1.83 16.63 -1.62
CA LEU A 139 -0.52 16.57 -0.97
C LEU A 139 -0.66 16.67 0.56
N ASN A 140 -1.43 17.64 1.07
CA ASN A 140 -1.68 17.77 2.51
C ASN A 140 -2.34 16.54 3.14
N LYS A 141 -3.23 15.85 2.42
CA LYS A 141 -3.79 14.56 2.87
C LYS A 141 -2.70 13.49 2.99
N VAL A 142 -1.81 13.40 2.00
CA VAL A 142 -0.67 12.46 2.01
C VAL A 142 0.25 12.77 3.18
N THR A 143 0.74 14.01 3.30
CA THR A 143 1.68 14.43 4.34
C THR A 143 1.11 14.18 5.74
N LYS A 144 -0.18 14.48 5.97
CA LYS A 144 -0.85 14.23 7.25
C LYS A 144 -1.06 12.74 7.53
N GLY A 145 -1.48 11.96 6.53
CA GLY A 145 -1.73 10.52 6.69
C GLY A 145 -0.44 9.73 6.95
N LEU A 146 0.67 10.16 6.36
CA LEU A 146 2.00 9.59 6.58
C LEU A 146 2.75 10.21 7.76
N ARG A 147 2.21 11.26 8.39
CA ARG A 147 2.85 12.02 9.47
C ARG A 147 4.26 12.52 9.10
N ILE A 148 4.36 13.09 7.91
CA ILE A 148 5.61 13.57 7.33
C ILE A 148 5.90 15.00 7.79
N ILE A 149 7.16 15.26 8.13
CA ILE A 149 7.67 16.61 8.35
C ILE A 149 8.59 16.94 7.18
N VAL A 150 8.25 18.01 6.47
CA VAL A 150 9.07 18.57 5.40
C VAL A 150 10.02 19.58 6.01
N VAL A 151 11.33 19.38 5.83
CA VAL A 151 12.35 20.32 6.27
C VAL A 151 13.06 20.90 5.05
N SER A 152 13.13 22.23 4.98
CA SER A 152 13.91 22.92 3.95
C SER A 152 15.38 22.98 4.38
N GLY A 153 16.29 22.52 3.53
CA GLY A 153 17.73 22.63 3.73
C GLY A 153 18.33 23.83 2.99
N ASN A 154 19.48 24.33 3.49
CA ASN A 154 20.33 25.23 2.72
C ASN A 154 21.21 24.40 1.77
N GLU A 155 21.39 24.87 0.54
CA GLU A 155 22.31 24.25 -0.40
C GLU A 155 23.76 24.29 0.16
N PRO A 156 24.51 23.18 0.09
CA PRO A 156 25.90 23.17 0.50
C PRO A 156 26.71 24.15 -0.35
N LYS A 157 27.57 24.95 0.29
CA LYS A 157 28.48 25.86 -0.42
C LYS A 157 29.42 25.05 -1.30
N LEU A 158 29.20 25.10 -2.61
CA LEU A 158 30.07 24.43 -3.56
C LEU A 158 31.44 25.14 -3.61
N PRO A 159 32.55 24.40 -3.56
CA PRO A 159 33.85 24.92 -4.00
C PRO A 159 33.69 25.47 -5.42
N LYS A 160 34.40 26.56 -5.78
CA LYS A 160 34.37 27.12 -7.14
C LYS A 160 34.60 26.00 -8.16
N ALA A 161 33.52 25.50 -8.74
CA ALA A 161 33.55 24.34 -9.60
C ALA A 161 34.05 24.76 -10.98
N ASN A 162 34.71 23.82 -11.66
CA ASN A 162 34.89 23.93 -13.11
C ASN A 162 33.50 24.05 -13.73
N LEU A 163 33.28 25.04 -14.59
CA LEU A 163 32.01 25.22 -15.30
C LEU A 163 31.72 23.95 -16.10
N VAL A 164 30.78 23.14 -15.62
CA VAL A 164 30.17 22.10 -16.45
C VAL A 164 29.28 22.82 -17.45
N ARG A 165 29.48 22.53 -18.74
CA ARG A 165 28.64 23.09 -19.80
C ARG A 165 27.22 22.56 -19.60
N ALA A 166 26.24 23.45 -19.49
CA ALA A 166 24.84 23.06 -19.39
C ALA A 166 24.37 22.26 -20.61
N PHE A 167 23.38 21.38 -20.41
CA PHE A 167 22.68 20.72 -21.50
C PHE A 167 21.92 21.76 -22.34
N ASP A 168 21.94 21.59 -23.67
CA ASP A 168 21.34 22.52 -24.62
C ASP A 168 19.97 21.99 -25.05
N TRP A 169 18.92 22.46 -24.39
CA TRP A 169 17.54 22.08 -24.70
C TRP A 169 17.07 22.70 -26.01
N ASP A 170 16.49 21.91 -26.90
CA ASP A 170 15.79 22.44 -28.07
C ASP A 170 14.49 23.13 -27.60
N PRO A 171 14.32 24.44 -27.82
CA PRO A 171 13.13 25.16 -27.42
C PRO A 171 11.86 24.63 -28.11
N ASN A 172 11.99 24.02 -29.29
CA ASN A 172 10.87 23.57 -30.12
C ASN A 172 10.44 22.13 -29.84
N ARG A 173 11.21 21.38 -29.05
CA ARG A 173 10.88 20.01 -28.64
C ARG A 173 10.34 19.98 -27.22
N ARG A 174 9.50 19.00 -26.94
CA ARG A 174 8.99 18.75 -25.59
C ARG A 174 10.07 18.13 -24.70
N GLU A 175 9.84 18.13 -23.39
CA GLU A 175 10.75 17.53 -22.40
C GLU A 175 10.88 16.01 -22.62
N ASP A 176 9.76 15.31 -22.76
CA ASP A 176 9.67 13.87 -22.98
C ASP A 176 10.42 13.40 -24.23
N GLU A 177 10.50 14.26 -25.25
CA GLU A 177 11.21 13.98 -26.50
C GLU A 177 12.73 14.06 -26.36
N GLN A 178 13.25 14.64 -25.27
CA GLN A 178 14.67 14.94 -25.07
C GLN A 178 15.29 14.24 -23.84
N VAL A 179 14.50 13.50 -23.04
CA VAL A 179 14.97 12.79 -21.83
C VAL A 179 16.16 11.89 -22.12
N ALA A 180 16.16 11.13 -23.23
CA ALA A 180 17.26 10.24 -23.58
C ALA A 180 18.58 11.00 -23.87
N GLU A 181 18.50 12.16 -24.53
CA GLU A 181 19.66 13.01 -24.82
C GLU A 181 20.22 13.63 -23.53
N TYR A 182 19.32 14.05 -22.63
CA TYR A 182 19.70 14.57 -21.33
C TYR A 182 20.33 13.50 -20.42
N LEU A 183 19.78 12.27 -20.41
CA LEU A 183 20.37 11.14 -19.69
C LEU A 183 21.80 10.84 -20.18
N LEU A 184 22.02 10.85 -21.50
CA LEU A 184 23.35 10.69 -22.07
C LEU A 184 24.30 11.80 -21.61
N TYR A 185 23.81 13.04 -21.55
CA TYR A 185 24.57 14.15 -21.00
C TYR A 185 24.92 13.93 -19.52
N LEU A 186 23.97 13.52 -18.67
CA LEU A 186 24.24 13.23 -17.26
C LEU A 186 25.26 12.11 -17.11
N HIS A 187 25.15 11.02 -17.87
CA HIS A 187 26.16 9.97 -17.87
C HIS A 187 27.55 10.52 -18.23
N CYS A 188 27.65 11.35 -19.27
CA CYS A 188 28.93 11.98 -19.65
C CYS A 188 29.53 12.86 -18.53
N GLN A 189 28.69 13.56 -17.75
CA GLN A 189 29.16 14.50 -16.73
C GLN A 189 29.38 13.86 -15.35
N LEU A 190 28.59 12.86 -14.99
CA LEU A 190 28.49 12.37 -13.61
C LEU A 190 29.06 10.96 -13.41
N ASP A 191 29.10 10.10 -14.43
CA ASP A 191 29.43 8.67 -14.25
C ASP A 191 30.76 8.44 -13.53
N ALA A 192 31.81 9.17 -13.89
CA ALA A 192 33.12 8.99 -13.29
C ALA A 192 33.09 9.28 -11.78
N THR A 193 32.42 10.37 -11.39
CA THR A 193 32.23 10.77 -10.00
C THR A 193 31.35 9.76 -9.26
N LEU A 194 30.22 9.37 -9.85
CA LEU A 194 29.29 8.42 -9.25
C LEU A 194 29.97 7.06 -9.03
N LYS A 195 30.69 6.53 -10.02
CA LYS A 195 31.43 5.27 -9.91
C LYS A 195 32.49 5.32 -8.81
N GLN A 196 33.20 6.44 -8.67
CA GLN A 196 34.16 6.62 -7.57
C GLN A 196 33.49 6.55 -6.20
N MET A 197 32.22 6.97 -6.12
CA MET A 197 31.40 6.93 -4.91
C MET A 197 30.65 5.60 -4.74
N GLY A 198 30.81 4.63 -5.64
CA GLY A 198 30.05 3.37 -5.63
C GLY A 198 28.57 3.56 -5.96
N LEU A 199 28.24 4.61 -6.71
CA LEU A 199 26.89 4.96 -7.14
C LEU A 199 26.73 4.79 -8.65
N CYS A 200 25.50 4.58 -9.10
CA CYS A 200 25.14 4.57 -10.50
C CYS A 200 23.92 5.46 -10.78
N LEU A 201 23.88 5.99 -12.00
CA LEU A 201 22.72 6.67 -12.55
C LEU A 201 21.84 5.65 -13.28
N LEU A 202 20.53 5.67 -13.01
CA LEU A 202 19.54 4.80 -13.62
C LEU A 202 18.46 5.64 -14.33
N ASP A 203 18.17 5.27 -15.59
CA ASP A 203 17.00 5.74 -16.32
C ASP A 203 15.73 5.14 -15.71
N ALA A 204 14.98 5.96 -14.97
CA ALA A 204 13.78 5.52 -14.28
C ALA A 204 12.57 5.42 -15.21
N THR A 205 12.64 5.99 -16.41
CA THR A 205 11.57 5.88 -17.41
C THR A 205 11.38 4.44 -17.91
N GLN A 206 12.44 3.62 -17.83
CA GLN A 206 12.39 2.18 -18.14
C GLN A 206 11.71 1.34 -17.04
N HIS A 207 11.44 1.95 -15.88
CA HIS A 207 10.89 1.28 -14.70
C HIS A 207 9.61 1.99 -14.25
N PRO A 208 8.53 1.92 -15.07
CA PRO A 208 7.27 2.56 -14.72
C PRO A 208 6.76 2.01 -13.39
N ALA A 209 6.19 2.90 -12.57
CA ALA A 209 5.67 2.61 -11.23
C ALA A 209 6.71 2.20 -10.17
N VAL A 210 8.02 2.39 -10.41
CA VAL A 210 9.06 2.10 -9.39
C VAL A 210 8.85 2.87 -8.08
N LEU A 211 8.25 4.06 -8.17
CA LEU A 211 7.88 4.89 -7.03
C LEU A 211 6.39 4.80 -6.65
N ALA A 212 5.58 3.97 -7.31
CA ALA A 212 4.14 3.93 -7.04
C ALA A 212 3.83 3.57 -5.57
N ILE A 213 2.84 4.25 -5.00
CA ILE A 213 2.35 4.02 -3.64
C ILE A 213 0.91 3.59 -3.68
N GLU A 214 0.67 2.38 -3.19
CA GLU A 214 -0.64 1.86 -2.81
C GLU A 214 -0.68 1.80 -1.29
N ASP A 215 -1.52 2.61 -0.66
CA ASP A 215 -1.62 2.68 0.80
C ASP A 215 -3.06 2.94 1.23
N ASP A 216 -3.62 2.06 2.05
CA ASP A 216 -5.02 2.09 2.47
C ASP A 216 -5.40 3.30 3.34
N ARG A 217 -4.41 4.07 3.82
CA ARG A 217 -4.65 5.36 4.48
C ARG A 217 -5.16 6.42 3.50
N PHE A 218 -5.02 6.21 2.19
CA PHE A 218 -5.50 7.11 1.14
C PHE A 218 -6.67 6.51 0.36
N GLU A 219 -7.55 7.39 -0.12
CA GLU A 219 -8.67 7.04 -0.99
C GLU A 219 -8.28 6.95 -2.49
N PHE A 220 -6.98 7.07 -2.78
CA PHE A 220 -6.39 7.15 -4.12
C PHE A 220 -5.01 6.51 -4.15
N ASP A 221 -4.54 6.13 -5.32
CA ASP A 221 -3.18 5.64 -5.53
C ASP A 221 -2.32 6.76 -6.09
N LEU A 222 -1.05 6.74 -5.71
CA LEU A 222 -0.05 7.63 -6.26
C LEU A 222 0.74 6.86 -7.31
N ASN A 223 0.61 7.29 -8.56
CA ASN A 223 1.40 6.73 -9.65
C ASN A 223 2.52 7.68 -10.00
N CYS A 224 3.67 7.30 -9.49
CA CYS A 224 4.84 8.13 -9.37
C CYS A 224 5.78 7.79 -10.51
N THR A 225 6.12 8.78 -11.33
CA THR A 225 7.17 8.69 -12.33
C THR A 225 8.33 9.53 -11.86
N ALA A 226 9.54 9.08 -12.15
CA ALA A 226 10.75 9.88 -12.06
C ALA A 226 11.53 9.68 -13.35
N ASP A 227 12.34 10.66 -13.73
CA ASP A 227 13.18 10.56 -14.91
C ASP A 227 14.49 9.84 -14.58
N VAL A 228 15.11 10.18 -13.44
CA VAL A 228 16.44 9.67 -13.07
C VAL A 228 16.49 9.27 -11.60
N LEU A 229 17.17 8.16 -11.32
CA LEU A 229 17.53 7.73 -9.97
C LEU A 229 19.04 7.64 -9.82
N ILE A 230 19.55 8.02 -8.65
CA ILE A 230 20.93 7.73 -8.22
C ILE A 230 20.86 6.74 -7.07
N LEU A 231 21.51 5.60 -7.26
CA LEU A 231 21.41 4.41 -6.41
C LEU A 231 22.82 3.87 -6.14
N ASP A 232 22.99 3.00 -5.13
CA ASP A 232 24.22 2.22 -4.99
C ASP A 232 24.41 1.34 -6.25
N ASP A 233 25.66 1.24 -6.72
CA ASP A 233 25.99 0.40 -7.85
C ASP A 233 26.02 -1.08 -7.41
N LEU A 234 24.98 -1.82 -7.79
CA LEU A 234 24.83 -3.25 -7.50
C LEU A 234 25.36 -4.15 -8.63
N GLY A 235 26.03 -3.58 -9.65
CA GLY A 235 26.55 -4.29 -10.80
C GLY A 235 25.47 -5.09 -11.54
N ASP A 236 25.78 -6.34 -11.90
CA ASP A 236 24.90 -7.23 -12.67
C ASP A 236 23.53 -7.50 -12.01
N ASN A 237 23.40 -7.25 -10.71
CA ASN A 237 22.17 -7.45 -9.97
C ASN A 237 21.20 -6.25 -10.05
N MET A 238 21.59 -5.18 -10.73
CA MET A 238 20.84 -3.92 -10.71
C MET A 238 19.39 -4.11 -11.16
N ALA A 239 19.18 -4.67 -12.36
CA ALA A 239 17.85 -4.87 -12.94
C ALA A 239 16.87 -5.65 -12.04
N LYS A 240 17.37 -6.58 -11.21
CA LYS A 240 16.55 -7.37 -10.27
C LYS A 240 16.19 -6.59 -9.01
N ASN A 241 16.99 -5.60 -8.65
CA ASN A 241 16.88 -4.86 -7.38
C ASN A 241 16.31 -3.45 -7.53
N VAL A 242 16.21 -2.90 -8.75
CA VAL A 242 15.61 -1.57 -9.00
C VAL A 242 14.24 -1.43 -8.31
N ARG A 243 13.38 -2.45 -8.39
CA ARG A 243 12.04 -2.44 -7.77
C ARG A 243 12.06 -2.26 -6.25
N HIS A 244 13.18 -2.57 -5.61
CA HIS A 244 13.37 -2.44 -4.15
C HIS A 244 14.07 -1.12 -3.78
N LEU A 245 14.54 -0.35 -4.76
CA LEU A 245 15.25 0.93 -4.56
C LEU A 245 16.40 0.82 -3.55
N ASN A 246 17.06 -0.35 -3.53
CA ASN A 246 18.21 -0.59 -2.66
C ASN A 246 19.30 0.44 -2.96
N GLY A 247 19.77 1.10 -1.90
CA GLY A 247 20.81 2.12 -2.01
C GLY A 247 20.37 3.44 -2.64
N LEU A 248 19.05 3.71 -2.76
CA LEU A 248 18.56 4.99 -3.27
C LEU A 248 19.15 6.18 -2.49
N ARG A 249 19.74 7.12 -3.25
CA ARG A 249 20.31 8.38 -2.74
C ARG A 249 19.56 9.59 -3.26
N LEU A 250 19.24 9.59 -4.55
CA LEU A 250 18.64 10.74 -5.22
C LEU A 250 17.54 10.30 -6.17
N VAL A 251 16.44 11.05 -6.17
CA VAL A 251 15.44 11.05 -7.24
C VAL A 251 15.53 12.40 -7.94
N MET A 252 15.55 12.40 -9.27
CA MET A 252 15.56 13.62 -10.05
C MET A 252 14.40 13.63 -11.02
N GLU A 253 13.71 14.76 -11.05
CA GLU A 253 12.67 15.09 -12.02
C GLU A 253 13.17 16.26 -12.87
N LEU A 254 13.10 16.08 -14.18
CA LEU A 254 13.67 17.00 -15.14
C LEU A 254 12.59 17.95 -15.63
N LYS A 255 12.83 19.25 -15.42
CA LYS A 255 11.99 20.32 -15.94
C LYS A 255 12.85 21.29 -16.74
N LYS A 256 12.35 21.67 -17.91
CA LYS A 256 12.95 22.67 -18.79
C LYS A 256 12.91 24.04 -18.13
N ASP A 257 11.73 24.43 -17.64
CA ASP A 257 11.50 25.70 -16.94
C ASP A 257 10.84 25.42 -15.58
N LEU A 258 11.32 26.00 -14.47
CA LEU A 258 10.61 25.96 -13.18
C LEU A 258 9.76 27.20 -12.89
N THR A 259 9.95 28.28 -13.64
CA THR A 259 9.28 29.57 -13.37
C THR A 259 7.78 29.50 -13.61
N THR A 260 7.36 28.77 -14.64
CA THR A 260 5.94 28.54 -14.93
C THR A 260 5.39 27.38 -14.07
N GLU A 261 4.26 27.58 -13.40
CA GLU A 261 3.61 26.59 -12.51
C GLU A 261 4.51 26.06 -11.36
N TYR A 262 5.43 26.88 -10.84
CA TYR A 262 6.38 26.47 -9.77
C TYR A 262 5.75 25.67 -8.64
N SER A 263 4.66 26.15 -8.03
CA SER A 263 4.01 25.47 -6.90
C SER A 263 3.51 24.06 -7.25
N LYS A 264 3.09 23.83 -8.50
CA LYS A 264 2.66 22.50 -8.95
C LYS A 264 3.87 21.56 -9.12
N LYS A 265 4.97 22.08 -9.66
CA LYS A 265 6.24 21.34 -9.83
C LYS A 265 6.89 21.04 -8.47
N GLU A 266 6.82 21.97 -7.53
CA GLU A 266 7.24 21.78 -6.15
C GLU A 266 6.39 20.70 -5.45
N ASN A 267 5.06 20.73 -5.60
CA ASN A 267 4.20 19.67 -5.08
C ASN A 267 4.53 18.31 -5.70
N GLN A 268 4.89 18.28 -6.98
CA GLN A 268 5.33 17.08 -7.68
C GLN A 268 6.61 16.50 -7.04
N ALA A 269 7.65 17.32 -6.91
CA ALA A 269 8.91 16.94 -6.28
C ALA A 269 8.72 16.48 -4.82
N LEU A 270 7.85 17.16 -4.08
CA LEU A 270 7.52 16.77 -2.71
C LEU A 270 6.89 15.38 -2.64
N VAL A 271 5.95 15.06 -3.53
CA VAL A 271 5.31 13.75 -3.51
C VAL A 271 6.24 12.63 -3.99
N GLU A 272 7.18 12.93 -4.89
CA GLU A 272 8.27 12.02 -5.28
C GLU A 272 9.18 11.70 -4.10
N LEU A 273 9.49 12.69 -3.28
CA LEU A 273 10.32 12.51 -2.10
C LEU A 273 9.62 11.63 -1.08
N ILE A 274 8.32 11.90 -0.87
CA ILE A 274 7.47 11.08 -0.01
C ILE A 274 7.46 9.63 -0.52
N ALA A 275 7.28 9.42 -1.83
CA ALA A 275 7.28 8.08 -2.42
C ALA A 275 8.61 7.37 -2.23
N ALA A 276 9.72 8.04 -2.51
CA ALA A 276 11.05 7.52 -2.28
C ALA A 276 11.25 7.10 -0.82
N ASN A 277 10.85 7.95 0.12
CA ASN A 277 10.98 7.70 1.55
C ASN A 277 10.06 6.56 2.04
N VAL A 278 8.86 6.40 1.47
CA VAL A 278 7.97 5.26 1.78
C VAL A 278 8.55 3.95 1.23
N ARG A 279 9.12 3.98 0.02
CA ARG A 279 9.67 2.79 -0.64
C ARG A 279 11.04 2.37 -0.10
N ALA A 280 11.81 3.32 0.43
CA ALA A 280 13.12 3.10 1.02
C ALA A 280 13.22 3.79 2.40
N PRO A 281 12.47 3.31 3.41
CA PRO A 281 12.31 4.00 4.70
C PRO A 281 13.58 4.02 5.57
N ASP A 282 14.48 3.06 5.34
CA ASP A 282 15.78 3.01 6.03
C ASP A 282 16.81 3.94 5.39
N LEU A 283 16.45 4.60 4.28
CA LEU A 283 17.27 5.55 3.56
C LEU A 283 16.67 6.95 3.74
N SER A 284 17.51 7.98 3.67
CA SER A 284 17.06 9.38 3.61
C SER A 284 17.30 9.91 2.20
N PRO A 285 16.50 9.48 1.20
CA PRO A 285 16.68 9.94 -0.15
C PRO A 285 16.42 11.45 -0.24
N VAL A 286 17.05 12.09 -1.21
CA VAL A 286 16.81 13.49 -1.55
C VAL A 286 16.13 13.55 -2.91
N VAL A 287 15.22 14.51 -3.10
CA VAL A 287 14.69 14.86 -4.42
C VAL A 287 15.33 16.16 -4.86
N VAL A 288 15.75 16.20 -6.11
CA VAL A 288 16.18 17.43 -6.77
C VAL A 288 15.18 17.75 -7.87
N LEU A 289 14.56 18.92 -7.75
CA LEU A 289 13.82 19.56 -8.82
C LEU A 289 14.75 20.55 -9.52
N THR A 290 15.12 20.27 -10.76
CA THR A 290 16.08 21.11 -11.50
C THR A 290 15.39 22.09 -12.44
N ASP A 291 15.74 23.38 -12.38
CA ASP A 291 15.51 24.35 -13.47
C ASP A 291 16.68 24.29 -14.42
N LEU A 292 16.43 23.91 -15.67
CA LEU A 292 17.50 23.64 -16.63
C LEU A 292 17.62 24.71 -17.73
N ASP A 293 16.66 25.63 -17.85
CA ASP A 293 16.72 26.82 -18.71
C ASP A 293 17.60 27.93 -18.10
N LYS A 294 17.72 27.95 -16.77
CA LYS A 294 18.76 28.73 -16.11
C LYS A 294 20.04 27.91 -16.14
N LYS A 295 21.11 28.46 -16.73
CA LYS A 295 22.50 27.95 -16.59
C LYS A 295 22.63 27.34 -15.19
N MET A 296 23.19 26.15 -15.04
CA MET A 296 23.59 25.60 -13.73
C MET A 296 24.50 26.60 -13.00
N ARG A 297 23.89 27.61 -12.42
CA ARG A 297 24.38 28.44 -11.35
C ARG A 297 23.64 27.88 -10.17
N ALA A 298 24.37 27.30 -9.24
CA ALA A 298 23.89 26.92 -7.92
C ALA A 298 23.44 28.15 -7.09
N GLU A 299 22.86 29.18 -7.72
CA GLU A 299 22.62 30.49 -7.11
C GLU A 299 21.18 30.97 -7.19
N GLU A 300 20.28 30.41 -7.99
CA GLU A 300 18.89 30.91 -8.00
C GLU A 300 17.87 29.76 -8.00
N THR A 301 17.48 29.40 -6.78
CA THR A 301 16.32 28.57 -6.38
C THR A 301 16.35 27.09 -6.75
N ASN A 302 17.23 26.31 -6.11
CA ASN A 302 17.05 24.86 -5.97
C ASN A 302 16.78 24.54 -4.48
N GLN A 303 15.52 24.33 -4.11
CA GLN A 303 15.18 23.86 -2.77
C GLN A 303 15.48 22.36 -2.66
N CYS A 304 16.48 22.02 -1.85
CA CYS A 304 16.69 20.65 -1.40
C CYS A 304 15.72 20.36 -0.27
N ILE A 305 14.84 19.38 -0.48
CA ILE A 305 13.84 18.98 0.49
C ILE A 305 14.24 17.65 1.10
N GLN A 306 14.24 17.57 2.43
CA GLN A 306 14.48 16.34 3.17
C GLN A 306 13.25 16.01 4.03
N ILE A 307 12.96 14.72 4.16
CA ILE A 307 11.91 14.21 5.04
C ILE A 307 12.57 13.34 6.09
N HIS A 308 12.26 13.61 7.36
CA HIS A 308 12.59 12.72 8.47
C HIS A 308 11.34 11.92 8.86
N PRO A 309 11.43 10.58 8.99
CA PRO A 309 10.38 9.81 9.66
C PRO A 309 10.24 10.30 11.10
N LEU A 310 9.01 10.51 11.57
CA LEU A 310 8.78 10.66 13.02
C LEU A 310 8.99 9.28 13.66
N ASP A 311 9.91 9.21 14.62
CA ASP A 311 10.07 8.02 15.47
C ASP A 311 8.72 7.63 16.07
N PRO A 312 8.37 6.33 16.11
CA PRO A 312 7.19 5.88 16.83
C PRO A 312 7.34 6.27 18.31
N ILE A 313 6.41 7.10 18.79
CA ILE A 313 6.21 7.42 20.21
C ILE A 313 5.79 6.12 20.92
N ASN A 314 6.77 5.31 21.33
CA ASN A 314 6.82 4.48 22.54
C ASN A 314 7.92 3.42 22.39
N LYS A 315 9.10 3.71 22.93
CA LYS A 315 9.78 2.71 23.75
C LYS A 315 9.54 3.13 25.19
N GLN A 316 8.52 2.53 25.82
CA GLN A 316 8.52 2.46 27.27
C GLN A 316 9.85 1.83 27.69
N PRO A 317 10.53 2.34 28.73
CA PRO A 317 11.62 1.60 29.34
C PRO A 317 11.02 0.31 29.91
N GLN A 318 11.41 -0.83 29.36
CA GLN A 318 11.24 -2.09 30.06
C GLN A 318 12.33 -2.14 31.12
N ASP A 319 11.90 -2.12 32.37
CA ASP A 319 12.69 -2.48 33.53
C ASP A 319 13.30 -3.88 33.34
N ALA A 320 14.64 -3.96 33.35
CA ALA A 320 15.46 -5.05 33.88
C ALA A 320 16.93 -4.61 33.93
#